data_AF-A0A3P6L6S7-F1
#
_entry.id   AF-A0A3P6L6S7-F1
#
_cell.length_a   1.000
_cell.length_b   1.000
_cell.length_c   1.000
_cell.angle_alpha   90.00
_cell.angle_beta   90.00
_cell.angle_gamma   90.00
#
_symmetry.space_group_name_H-M   'P 1'
#
loop_
_entity.id
_entity.type
_entity.pdbx_description
1 polymer ?
#
loop_
_entity_poly.entity_id
_entity_poly.type
_entity_poly.pdbx_seq_one_letter_code
_entity_poly.pdbx_strand_id
1 'polypeptide(L)'
;MLSKQIPLGIYEKALPAGECWLERLRLAKTLGFDFVEMSVDETDERLSRLDWSREQRLALVNAIVETGVRVPSMCLSAHRRFPLGSEDDAVRAQGLEIMRKAIQFA
;
A
#
# COMPACT_ATOMS: atom_id res chain seq x y z
N MET A 1 17.21 1.14 29.71
CA MET A 1 17.09 -0.22 29.16
C MET A 1 16.85 -0.08 27.67
N LEU A 2 17.73 -0.63 26.82
CA LEU A 2 17.42 -0.77 25.40
C LEU A 2 16.26 -1.77 25.30
N SER A 3 15.04 -1.30 25.09
CA SER A 3 13.92 -2.18 24.78
C SER A 3 14.24 -2.88 23.47
N LYS A 4 14.10 -4.21 23.43
CA LYS A 4 14.11 -4.94 22.16
C LYS A 4 12.80 -4.64 21.46
N GLN A 5 12.82 -3.64 20.57
CA GLN A 5 11.65 -3.27 19.81
C GLN A 5 11.35 -4.35 18.76
N ILE A 6 10.11 -4.81 18.73
CA ILE A 6 9.60 -5.73 17.71
C ILE A 6 8.55 -4.94 16.93
N PRO A 7 8.85 -4.46 15.71
CA PRO A 7 7.88 -3.74 14.92
C PRO A 7 6.69 -4.63 14.58
N LEU A 8 5.48 -4.21 14.98
CA LEU A 8 4.25 -4.92 14.72
C LEU A 8 3.37 -4.09 13.78
N GLY A 9 2.97 -4.71 12.67
CA GLY A 9 2.14 -4.08 11.65
C GLY A 9 0.72 -4.61 11.61
N ILE A 10 -0.17 -3.82 11.02
CA ILE A 10 -1.52 -4.23 10.66
C ILE A 10 -1.72 -4.13 9.15
N TYR A 11 -2.43 -5.10 8.59
CA TYR A 11 -2.78 -5.08 7.17
C TYR A 11 -3.88 -4.06 6.87
N GLU A 12 -3.79 -3.30 5.77
CA GLU A 12 -4.76 -2.26 5.40
C GLU A 12 -6.22 -2.73 5.50
N LYS A 13 -6.51 -3.94 5.03
CA LYS A 13 -7.88 -4.47 4.97
C LYS A 13 -8.44 -4.93 6.32
N ALA A 14 -7.66 -4.87 7.39
CA ALA A 14 -8.15 -5.09 8.77
C ALA A 14 -8.72 -3.80 9.40
N LEU A 15 -8.53 -2.65 8.75
CA LEU A 15 -9.05 -1.35 9.16
C LEU A 15 -10.25 -0.95 8.29
N PRO A 16 -11.09 0.02 8.71
CA PRO A 16 -12.18 0.52 7.89
C PRO A 16 -11.74 0.93 6.47
N ALA A 17 -12.59 0.60 5.50
CA ALA A 17 -12.40 1.01 4.12
C ALA A 17 -12.52 2.54 3.98
N GLY A 18 -11.89 3.10 2.95
CA GLY A 18 -11.81 4.53 2.69
C GLY A 18 -10.45 4.93 2.11
N GLU A 19 -10.35 6.12 1.51
CA GLU A 19 -9.11 6.58 0.87
C GLU A 19 -8.27 7.53 1.74
N CYS A 20 -8.83 8.02 2.86
CA CYS A 20 -8.11 8.92 3.76
C CYS A 20 -7.01 8.18 4.54
N TRP A 21 -5.78 8.24 4.04
CA TRP A 21 -4.62 7.62 4.69
C TRP A 21 -4.29 8.23 6.05
N LEU A 22 -4.55 9.52 6.26
CA LEU A 22 -4.29 10.16 7.55
C LEU A 22 -5.15 9.55 8.67
N GLU A 23 -6.44 9.38 8.42
CA GLU A 23 -7.35 8.74 9.39
C GLU A 23 -6.96 7.28 9.64
N ARG A 24 -6.61 6.55 8.59
CA ARG A 24 -6.13 5.16 8.70
C ARG A 24 -4.90 5.06 9.59
N LEU A 25 -3.89 5.90 9.35
CA LEU A 25 -2.64 5.88 10.12
C LEU A 25 -2.85 6.36 11.56
N ARG A 26 -3.73 7.33 11.81
CA ARG A 26 -4.15 7.73 13.16
C ARG A 26 -4.83 6.58 13.90
N LEU A 27 -5.70 5.83 13.23
CA LEU A 27 -6.34 4.65 13.83
C LEU A 27 -5.31 3.56 14.16
N ALA A 28 -4.42 3.22 13.22
CA ALA A 28 -3.34 2.26 13.46
C ALA A 28 -2.45 2.65 14.65
N LYS A 29 -2.14 3.94 14.79
CA LYS A 29 -1.41 4.49 15.94
C LYS A 29 -2.17 4.25 17.24
N THR A 30 -3.47 4.58 17.29
CA THR A 30 -4.32 4.39 18.47
C THR A 30 -4.42 2.92 18.86
N LEU A 31 -4.39 2.01 17.89
CA LEU A 31 -4.39 0.56 18.11
C LEU A 31 -3.02 -0.01 18.50
N GLY A 32 -1.96 0.81 18.53
CA GLY A 32 -0.62 0.41 18.96
C GLY A 32 0.23 -0.27 17.89
N PHE A 33 -0.10 -0.14 16.61
CA PHE A 33 0.72 -0.66 15.51
C PHE A 33 1.81 0.34 15.10
N ASP A 34 2.99 -0.19 14.78
CA ASP A 34 4.13 0.60 14.30
C ASP A 34 3.99 0.96 12.82
N PHE A 35 3.28 0.13 12.05
CA PHE A 35 3.11 0.32 10.62
C PHE A 35 1.81 -0.27 10.06
N VAL A 36 1.47 0.18 8.85
CA VAL A 36 0.41 -0.41 8.02
C VAL A 36 1.02 -0.96 6.74
N GLU A 37 0.66 -2.17 6.34
CA GLU A 37 0.99 -2.69 5.01
C GLU A 37 -0.09 -2.29 4.00
N MET A 38 0.30 -1.59 2.92
CA MET A 38 -0.62 -1.15 1.87
C MET A 38 -1.05 -2.33 0.98
N SER A 39 -2.31 -2.33 0.55
CA SER A 39 -2.82 -3.26 -0.45
C SER A 39 -2.90 -2.59 -1.83
N VAL A 40 -2.30 -3.21 -2.84
CA VAL A 40 -2.65 -2.97 -4.26
C VAL A 40 -3.14 -4.31 -4.79
N ASP A 41 -4.45 -4.50 -4.74
CA ASP A 41 -5.12 -5.76 -5.03
C ASP A 41 -5.77 -5.76 -6.41
N GLU A 42 -6.72 -6.66 -6.63
CA GLU A 42 -7.37 -6.88 -7.92
C GLU A 42 -8.46 -5.84 -8.23
N THR A 43 -8.85 -5.00 -7.26
CA THR A 43 -9.92 -4.03 -7.46
C THR A 43 -9.40 -2.77 -8.15
N ASP A 44 -10.22 -2.20 -9.04
CA ASP A 44 -9.83 -1.03 -9.81
C ASP A 44 -9.54 0.18 -8.90
N GLU A 45 -10.25 0.27 -7.75
CA GLU A 45 -10.06 1.33 -6.76
C GLU A 45 -8.64 1.31 -6.17
N ARG A 46 -8.13 0.14 -5.77
CA ARG A 46 -6.76 0.06 -5.21
C ARG A 46 -5.70 0.07 -6.30
N LEU A 47 -5.98 -0.45 -7.49
CA LEU A 47 -5.09 -0.33 -8.65
C LEU A 47 -4.87 1.12 -9.05
N SER A 48 -5.89 1.96 -8.96
CA SER A 48 -5.81 3.39 -9.31
C SER A 48 -4.75 4.17 -8.51
N ARG A 49 -4.31 3.64 -7.36
CA ARG A 49 -3.19 4.20 -6.57
C ARG A 49 -1.90 4.30 -7.37
N LEU A 50 -1.67 3.34 -8.26
CA LEU A 50 -0.48 3.32 -9.12
C LEU A 50 -0.45 4.51 -10.11
N ASP A 51 -1.60 5.14 -10.34
CA ASP A 51 -1.81 6.31 -11.19
C ASP A 51 -1.99 7.61 -10.38
N TRP A 52 -1.75 7.58 -9.07
CA TRP A 52 -1.84 8.77 -8.23
C TRP A 52 -0.95 9.91 -8.72
N SER A 53 -1.51 11.12 -8.61
CA SER A 53 -0.78 12.35 -8.83
C SER A 53 0.36 12.51 -7.82
N ARG A 54 1.27 13.45 -8.11
CA ARG A 54 2.36 13.79 -7.20
C ARG A 54 1.84 14.26 -5.85
N GLU A 55 0.76 15.04 -5.86
CA GLU A 55 0.13 15.62 -4.67
C GLU A 55 -0.47 14.52 -3.79
N GLN A 56 -1.13 13.52 -4.38
CA GLN A 56 -1.67 12.37 -3.64
C GLN A 56 -0.55 11.53 -3.00
N ARG A 57 0.55 11.29 -3.73
CA ARG A 57 1.73 10.59 -3.19
C ARG A 57 2.37 11.37 -2.03
N LEU A 58 2.52 12.68 -2.18
CA LEU A 58 3.06 13.54 -1.13
C LEU A 58 2.12 13.62 0.09
N ALA A 59 0.80 13.59 -0.11
CA ALA A 59 -0.16 13.55 0.99
C ALA A 59 0.01 12.29 1.85
N LEU A 60 0.25 11.12 1.24
CA LEU A 60 0.58 9.90 1.98
C LEU A 60 1.88 10.04 2.77
N VAL A 61 2.94 10.58 2.15
CA VAL A 61 4.23 10.83 2.83
C VAL A 61 4.04 11.76 4.03
N ASN A 62 3.28 12.85 3.86
CA ASN A 62 2.98 13.78 4.95
C ASN A 62 2.21 13.11 6.07
N ALA A 63 1.21 12.27 5.77
CA ALA A 63 0.48 11.52 6.79
C ALA A 63 1.36 10.52 7.57
N ILE A 64 2.32 9.88 6.89
CA ILE A 64 3.32 9.01 7.54
C ILE A 64 4.20 9.82 8.51
N VAL A 65 4.68 10.99 8.08
CA VAL A 65 5.52 11.86 8.92
C VAL A 65 4.72 12.42 10.10
N GLU A 66 3.48 12.88 9.88
CA GLU A 66 2.62 13.45 10.91
C GLU A 66 2.28 12.44 12.00
N THR A 67 1.92 11.21 11.61
CA THR A 67 1.48 10.19 12.57
C THR A 67 2.65 9.44 13.20
N GLY A 68 3.77 9.31 12.49
CA GLY A 68 4.89 8.44 12.86
C GLY A 68 4.63 6.96 12.53
N VAL A 69 3.46 6.60 11.99
CA VAL A 69 3.14 5.22 11.56
C VAL A 69 3.61 5.03 10.13
N ARG A 70 4.47 4.04 9.92
CA ARG A 70 5.10 3.80 8.60
C ARG A 70 4.16 3.04 7.67
N VAL A 71 4.43 3.11 6.37
CA VAL A 71 3.89 2.20 5.35
C VAL A 71 5.08 1.56 4.61
N PRO A 72 5.78 0.59 5.25
CA PRO A 72 7.07 0.09 4.78
C PRO A 72 6.96 -0.97 3.69
N SER A 73 5.77 -1.54 3.48
CA SER A 73 5.53 -2.63 2.54
C SER A 73 4.23 -2.42 1.76
N MET A 74 4.20 -3.01 0.57
CA MET A 74 3.03 -3.10 -0.29
C MET A 74 2.78 -4.56 -0.64
N CYS A 75 1.60 -5.05 -0.34
CA CYS A 75 1.08 -6.32 -0.84
C CYS A 75 0.51 -6.10 -2.26
N LEU A 76 1.27 -6.49 -3.28
CA LEU A 76 0.89 -6.38 -4.70
C LEU A 76 0.12 -7.63 -5.18
N SER A 77 -1.04 -7.88 -4.57
CA SER A 77 -1.88 -9.02 -4.95
C SER A 77 -2.63 -8.85 -6.28
N ALA A 78 -2.50 -7.68 -6.93
CA ALA A 78 -2.96 -7.41 -8.29
C ALA A 78 -2.51 -8.46 -9.34
N HIS A 79 -1.33 -9.08 -9.14
CA HIS A 79 -0.84 -10.15 -10.02
C HIS A 79 -1.66 -11.44 -9.93
N ARG A 80 -2.66 -11.54 -9.04
CA ARG A 80 -3.68 -12.60 -9.13
C ARG A 80 -4.59 -12.40 -10.35
N ARG A 81 -4.99 -11.16 -10.62
CA ARG A 81 -5.80 -10.78 -11.79
C ARG A 81 -4.95 -10.60 -13.06
N PHE A 82 -3.73 -10.11 -12.91
CA PHE A 82 -2.78 -9.90 -14.01
C PHE A 82 -1.48 -10.69 -13.82
N PRO A 83 -1.53 -12.03 -13.89
CA PRO A 83 -0.38 -12.87 -13.57
C PRO A 83 0.75 -12.74 -14.61
N LEU A 84 1.98 -12.70 -14.12
CA LEU A 84 3.18 -12.61 -14.96
C LEU A 84 3.46 -13.88 -15.78
N GLY A 85 2.84 -15.00 -15.38
CA GLY A 85 2.89 -16.29 -16.09
C GLY A 85 1.69 -16.54 -17.00
N SER A 86 0.87 -15.52 -17.29
CA SER A 86 -0.24 -15.64 -18.25
C SER A 86 0.26 -16.04 -19.64
N GLU A 87 -0.45 -16.98 -20.29
CA GLU A 87 -0.28 -17.32 -21.70
C GLU A 87 -0.90 -16.25 -22.63
N ASP A 88 -1.86 -15.48 -22.12
CA ASP A 88 -2.33 -14.27 -22.79
C ASP A 88 -1.30 -13.15 -22.58
N ASP A 89 -0.62 -12.78 -23.67
CA ASP A 89 0.40 -11.73 -23.72
C ASP A 89 -0.13 -10.36 -23.29
N ALA A 90 -1.41 -10.04 -23.55
CA ALA A 90 -1.99 -8.77 -23.15
C ALA A 90 -2.13 -8.70 -21.63
N VAL A 91 -2.58 -9.78 -20.99
CA VAL A 91 -2.65 -9.90 -19.52
C VAL A 91 -1.26 -9.83 -18.90
N ARG A 92 -0.28 -10.53 -19.49
CA ARG A 92 1.11 -10.51 -19.02
C ARG A 92 1.73 -9.11 -19.13
N ALA A 93 1.50 -8.41 -20.24
CA ALA A 93 1.97 -7.04 -20.44
C ALA A 93 1.37 -6.07 -19.41
N GLN A 94 0.08 -6.22 -19.07
CA GLN A 94 -0.55 -5.47 -17.98
C GLN A 94 0.10 -5.77 -16.62
N GLY A 95 0.39 -7.04 -16.32
CA GLY A 95 1.08 -7.43 -15.09
C GLY A 95 2.47 -6.81 -14.96
N LEU A 96 3.22 -6.74 -16.06
CA LEU A 96 4.53 -6.08 -16.12
C LEU A 96 4.42 -4.56 -15.90
N GLU A 97 3.43 -3.92 -16.52
CA GLU A 97 3.19 -2.48 -16.33
C GLU A 97 2.75 -2.15 -14.88
N ILE A 98 1.91 -2.99 -14.27
CA ILE A 98 1.56 -2.90 -12.86
C ILE A 98 2.82 -2.98 -11.98
N MET A 99 3.72 -3.93 -12.26
CA MET A 99 4.98 -4.05 -11.52
C MET A 99 5.84 -2.80 -11.67
N ARG A 100 5.98 -2.28 -12.90
CA ARG A 100 6.76 -1.07 -13.18
C ARG A 100 6.20 0.14 -12.43
N LYS A 101 4.88 0.35 -12.46
CA LYS A 101 4.22 1.44 -11.73
C LYS A 101 4.33 1.27 -10.21
N ALA A 102 4.26 0.04 -9.70
CA ALA A 102 4.43 -0.26 -8.28
C ALA A 102 5.86 0.08 -7.80
N ILE A 103 6.90 -0.22 -8.60
CA ILE A 103 8.29 0.18 -8.30
C ILE A 103 8.42 1.70 -8.28
N GLN A 104 7.79 2.42 -9.22
CA GLN A 104 7.78 3.88 -9.23
C GLN A 104 6.95 4.49 -8.08
N PHE A 105 6.00 3.73 -7.54
CA PHE A 105 5.18 4.13 -6.40
C PHE A 105 5.89 3.98 -5.05
N ALA A 106 6.77 2.99 -4.93
CA ALA A 106 7.61 2.76 -3.75
C ALA A 106 8.67 3.86 -3.56
#